data_AF-A0A523LM10-F1
#
_entry.id   AF-A0A523LM10-F1
#
_cell.length_a   1.000
_cell.length_b   1.000
_cell.length_c   1.000
_cell.angle_alpha   90.00
_cell.angle_beta   90.00
_cell.angle_gamma   90.00
#
_symmetry.space_group_name_H-M   'P 1'
#
loop_
_entity.id
_entity.type
_entity.pdbx_description
1 polymer ?
#
loop_
_entity_poly.entity_id
_entity_poly.type
_entity_poly.pdbx_seq_one_letter_code
_entity_poly.pdbx_strand_id
1 'polypeptide(L)'
;MNEDAKQVVARGRRTVTGRVISDKMDKTVSVSIERLIKHPAYGKYIRRTTKVLAHDESNECKAGDKVTISECRPMSKNKAWQVVNIVERAPGQ
;
A
#
# COMPACT_ATOMS: atom_id res chain seq x y z
N MET A 1 15.90 21.33 -13.11
CA MET A 1 14.87 21.53 -12.07
C MET A 1 13.58 20.93 -12.62
N ASN A 2 13.22 19.65 -12.40
CA ASN A 2 13.37 18.82 -11.21
C ASN A 2 13.87 17.43 -11.60
N GLU A 3 14.82 16.92 -10.83
CA GLU A 3 15.47 15.62 -11.03
C GLU A 3 14.53 14.49 -10.58
N ASP A 4 14.39 13.49 -11.45
CA ASP A 4 13.63 12.27 -11.25
C ASP A 4 13.96 11.61 -9.91
N ALA A 5 12.99 11.61 -8.98
CA ALA A 5 13.05 10.84 -7.74
C ALA A 5 12.99 9.34 -8.08
N LYS A 6 14.16 8.79 -8.39
CA LYS A 6 14.33 7.42 -8.87
C LYS A 6 14.27 6.44 -7.71
N GLN A 7 13.28 5.56 -7.83
CA GLN A 7 12.92 4.42 -7.00
C GLN A 7 14.09 3.67 -6.32
N VAL A 8 14.15 3.72 -4.99
CA VAL A 8 15.00 2.88 -4.15
C VAL A 8 14.24 1.61 -3.73
N VAL A 9 13.88 0.74 -4.68
CA VAL A 9 13.29 -0.57 -4.34
C VAL A 9 14.39 -1.61 -4.36
N ALA A 10 14.70 -2.17 -3.19
CA ALA A 10 15.64 -3.27 -3.05
C ALA A 10 15.20 -4.45 -3.93
N ARG A 11 16.08 -4.91 -4.82
CA ARG A 11 15.85 -6.07 -5.69
C ARG A 11 15.56 -7.29 -4.81
N GLY A 12 14.31 -7.76 -4.82
CA GLY A 12 13.89 -8.98 -4.11
C GLY A 12 12.68 -8.82 -3.17
N ARG A 13 12.23 -7.59 -2.86
CA ARG A 13 11.05 -7.38 -2.02
C ARG A 13 9.80 -7.19 -2.86
N ARG A 14 8.70 -7.86 -2.49
CA ARG A 14 7.42 -7.71 -3.19
C ARG A 14 6.84 -6.32 -2.93
N THR A 15 6.52 -5.61 -4.01
CA THR A 15 5.81 -4.33 -3.96
C THR A 15 4.37 -4.49 -4.42
N VAL A 16 3.44 -3.85 -3.71
CA VAL A 16 2.01 -3.86 -4.03
C VAL A 16 1.48 -2.44 -3.97
N THR A 17 0.53 -2.11 -4.85
CA THR A 17 -0.16 -0.82 -4.81
C THR A 17 -1.56 -1.01 -4.24
N GLY A 18 -2.00 -0.06 -3.42
CA GLY A 18 -3.31 -0.09 -2.78
C GLY A 18 -3.80 1.30 -2.43
N ARG A 19 -5.00 1.37 -1.84
CA ARG A 19 -5.61 2.61 -1.39
C ARG A 19 -5.63 2.68 0.13
N VAL A 20 -5.34 3.85 0.69
CA VAL A 20 -5.43 4.07 2.14
C VAL A 20 -6.91 4.15 2.54
N ILE A 21 -7.33 3.28 3.47
CA ILE A 21 -8.68 3.29 4.06
C ILE A 21 -8.71 4.17 5.31
N SER A 22 -7.67 4.09 6.15
CA SER A 22 -7.63 4.82 7.41
C SER A 22 -6.21 5.12 7.85
N ASP A 23 -6.04 6.34 8.35
CA ASP A 23 -4.82 6.97 8.89
C ASP A 23 -4.95 7.31 10.39
N LYS A 24 -5.99 6.81 11.06
CA LYS A 24 -6.29 7.14 12.48
C LYS A 24 -5.24 6.67 13.50
N MET A 25 -4.30 5.80 13.11
CA MET A 25 -3.30 5.23 14.02
C MET A 25 -1.97 5.93 13.82
N ASP A 26 -1.23 6.14 14.91
CA ASP A 26 0.10 6.75 14.81
C ASP A 26 1.07 5.87 14.01
N LYS A 27 1.79 6.50 13.09
CA LYS A 27 2.81 5.92 12.21
C LYS A 27 2.32 4.71 11.40
N THR A 28 1.00 4.56 11.26
CA THR A 28 0.38 3.32 10.76
C THR A 28 -0.82 3.62 9.90
N VAL A 29 -0.80 3.12 8.67
CA VAL A 29 -1.94 3.24 7.75
C VAL A 29 -2.52 1.88 7.39
N SER A 30 -3.84 1.83 7.28
CA SER A 30 -4.57 0.66 6.78
C SER A 30 -4.78 0.78 5.29
N VAL A 31 -4.22 -0.14 4.51
CA VAL A 31 -4.24 -0.13 3.05
C VAL A 31 -5.11 -1.28 2.55
N SER A 32 -6.05 -1.00 1.64
CA SER A 32 -6.75 -2.02 0.86
C SER A 32 -5.96 -2.36 -0.40
N ILE A 33 -5.67 -3.64 -0.55
CA ILE A 33 -5.15 -4.22 -1.78
C ILE A 33 -6.30 -4.93 -2.47
N GLU A 34 -6.59 -4.52 -3.71
CA GLU A 34 -7.56 -5.20 -4.57
C GLU A 34 -6.82 -6.08 -5.58
N ARG A 35 -7.33 -7.29 -5.79
CA ARG A 35 -6.85 -8.21 -6.84
C ARG A 35 -8.02 -8.86 -7.55
N LEU A 36 -7.90 -9.02 -8.87
CA LEU A 36 -8.82 -9.80 -9.68
C LEU A 36 -8.30 -11.23 -9.73
N ILE A 37 -9.08 -12.18 -9.21
CA ILE A 37 -8.76 -13.60 -9.22
C ILE A 37 -9.81 -14.31 -10.08
N LYS A 38 -9.35 -15.22 -10.94
CA LYS A 38 -10.22 -16.10 -11.72
C LYS A 38 -10.77 -17.21 -10.81
N HIS A 39 -12.09 -17.38 -10.76
CA HIS A 39 -12.70 -18.50 -10.05
C HIS A 39 -12.21 -19.82 -10.67
N PRO A 40 -11.71 -20.79 -9.87
CA PRO A 40 -11.07 -21.99 -10.40
C PRO A 40 -12.00 -22.85 -11.26
N ALA A 41 -13.25 -23.04 -10.85
CA ALA A 41 -14.23 -23.83 -11.61
C ALA A 41 -14.84 -23.06 -12.81
N TYR A 42 -15.48 -21.92 -12.57
CA TYR A 42 -16.25 -21.21 -13.60
C TYR A 42 -15.46 -20.23 -14.48
N GLY A 43 -14.24 -19.87 -14.09
CA GLY A 43 -13.43 -18.93 -14.85
C GLY A 43 -13.87 -17.45 -14.83
N LYS A 44 -14.89 -17.09 -14.04
CA LYS A 44 -15.30 -15.70 -13.82
C LYS A 44 -14.26 -14.94 -13.00
N TYR A 45 -13.96 -13.70 -13.37
CA TYR A 45 -13.11 -12.81 -12.56
C TYR A 45 -13.87 -12.28 -11.35
N ILE A 46 -13.31 -12.47 -10.15
CA ILE A 46 -13.86 -12.02 -8.88
C ILE A 46 -12.87 -11.05 -8.24
N ARG A 47 -13.37 -9.93 -7.72
CA ARG A 47 -12.59 -8.96 -6.95
C ARG A 47 -12.39 -9.49 -5.53
N ARG A 48 -11.15 -9.60 -5.08
CA ARG A 48 -10.81 -9.94 -3.70
C ARG A 48 -10.03 -8.79 -3.07
N THR A 49 -10.50 -8.30 -1.94
CA THR A 49 -9.86 -7.22 -1.21
C THR A 49 -9.21 -7.75 0.06
N THR A 50 -7.97 -7.34 0.34
CA THR A 50 -7.26 -7.67 1.57
C THR A 50 -6.77 -6.39 2.22
N LYS A 51 -6.97 -6.25 3.54
CA LYS A 51 -6.51 -5.11 4.31
C LYS A 51 -5.17 -5.45 4.93
N VAL A 52 -4.20 -4.55 4.82
CA VAL A 52 -2.86 -4.69 5.42
C VAL A 52 -2.48 -3.43 6.18
N LEU A 53 -1.67 -3.59 7.22
CA LEU A 53 -1.14 -2.48 7.99
C LEU A 53 0.27 -2.15 7.50
N ALA A 54 0.47 -0.90 7.09
CA ALA A 54 1.75 -0.40 6.61
C ALA A 54 2.37 0.61 7.59
N HIS A 55 3.69 0.63 7.63
CA HIS A 55 4.50 1.60 8.36
C HIS A 55 4.72 2.85 7.54
N ASP A 56 4.39 3.98 8.15
CA ASP A 56 4.66 5.32 7.66
C ASP A 56 5.32 6.08 8.82
N GLU A 57 6.60 6.46 8.69
CA GLU A 57 7.32 7.14 9.78
C GLU A 57 6.90 8.60 9.92
N SER A 58 6.57 9.24 8.78
CA SER A 58 6.32 10.67 8.68
C SER A 58 4.83 11.03 8.77
N ASN A 59 3.93 10.04 8.86
CA ASN A 59 2.47 10.24 8.82
C ASN A 59 2.04 11.09 7.60
N GLU A 60 2.70 10.91 6.47
CA GLU A 60 2.45 11.69 5.26
C GLU A 60 1.21 11.19 4.50
N CYS A 61 0.84 9.94 4.68
CA CYS A 61 -0.27 9.30 3.97
C CYS A 61 -1.62 9.71 4.57
N LYS A 62 -2.55 10.12 3.71
CA LYS A 62 -3.92 10.46 4.09
C LYS A 62 -4.92 9.42 3.63
N ALA A 63 -6.07 9.39 4.29
CA ALA A 63 -7.18 8.55 3.85
C ALA A 63 -7.57 8.88 2.39
N GLY A 64 -7.66 7.83 1.56
CA GLY A 64 -8.03 7.95 0.15
C GLY A 64 -6.86 7.95 -0.83
N ASP A 65 -5.61 8.15 -0.37
CA ASP A 65 -4.42 8.19 -1.20
C ASP A 65 -4.10 6.82 -1.83
N LYS A 66 -3.49 6.84 -3.01
CA LYS A 66 -2.95 5.65 -3.68
C LYS A 66 -1.48 5.51 -3.32
N VAL A 67 -1.14 4.41 -2.66
CA VAL A 67 0.20 4.19 -2.10
C VAL A 67 0.80 2.88 -2.62
N THR A 68 2.11 2.89 -2.85
CA THR A 68 2.90 1.69 -3.09
C THR A 68 3.58 1.28 -1.79
N ILE A 69 3.31 0.04 -1.37
CA ILE A 69 3.85 -0.58 -0.18
C ILE A 69 4.82 -1.71 -0.56
N SER A 70 5.83 -1.93 0.28
CA SER A 70 6.78 -3.03 0.17
C SER A 70 6.77 -3.90 1.41
N GLU A 71 7.08 -5.18 1.25
CA GLU A 71 7.35 -6.06 2.38
C GLU A 71 8.57 -5.58 3.17
N CYS A 72 8.46 -5.54 4.49
CA CYS A 72 9.55 -5.17 5.38
C CYS A 72 9.69 -6.18 6.52
N ARG A 73 10.70 -6.00 7.38
CA ARG A 73 10.77 -6.76 8.63
C ARG A 73 9.49 -6.51 9.45
N PRO A 74 8.98 -7.49 10.20
CA PRO A 74 7.87 -7.24 11.11
C PRO A 74 8.19 -6.08 12.06
N MET A 75 7.41 -4.99 11.97
CA MET A 75 7.51 -3.83 12.86
C MET A 75 6.58 -4.00 14.08
N SER A 76 5.54 -4.80 13.93
CA SER A 76 4.59 -5.18 14.98
C SER A 76 3.94 -6.51 14.61
N LYS A 77 3.07 -7.04 15.47
CA LYS A 77 2.36 -8.33 15.29
C LYS A 77 1.67 -8.46 13.92
N ASN A 78 1.04 -7.38 13.45
CA ASN A 78 0.26 -7.38 12.20
C ASN A 78 0.85 -6.48 11.10
N LYS A 79 2.00 -5.85 11.36
CA LYS A 79 2.56 -4.78 10.52
C LYS A 79 3.90 -5.23 9.95
N ALA A 80 3.86 -5.73 8.73
CA ALA A 80 5.01 -6.24 7.98
C ALA A 80 5.16 -5.57 6.61
N TRP A 81 4.51 -4.42 6.42
CA TRP A 81 4.56 -3.62 5.20
C TRP A 81 5.05 -2.21 5.53
N GLN A 82 5.76 -1.59 4.58
CA GLN A 82 6.24 -0.21 4.67
C GLN A 82 5.78 0.56 3.44
N VAL A 83 5.36 1.81 3.64
CA VAL A 83 5.04 2.73 2.54
C VAL A 83 6.34 3.17 1.88
N VAL A 84 6.42 3.04 0.55
CA VAL A 84 7.59 3.41 -0.25
C VAL A 84 7.33 4.66 -1.07
N ASN A 85 6.13 4.78 -1.64
CA ASN A 85 5.77 5.89 -2.51
C ASN A 85 4.28 6.22 -2.42
N ILE A 86 3.94 7.50 -2.48
CA ILE A 86 2.58 8.00 -2.64
C ILE A 86 2.41 8.30 -4.13
N VAL A 87 1.64 7.45 -4.82
CA VAL A 87 1.45 7.51 -6.28
C VAL A 87 0.49 8.64 -6.65
N GLU A 88 -0.58 8.81 -5.88
CA GLU A 88 -1.62 9.79 -6.15
C GLU A 88 -2.22 10.25 -4.82
N ARG A 89 -2.24 11.57 -4.63
CA ARG A 89 -2.95 12.18 -3.50
C ARG A 89 -4.42 12.35 -3.87
N ALA A 90 -5.32 12.08 -2.93
CA ALA A 90 -6.75 12.22 -3.18
C ALA A 90 -7.08 13.68 -3.61
N PRO A 91 -7.92 13.89 -4.65
CA PRO A 91 -8.19 15.21 -5.23
C PRO A 91 -9.11 16.11 -4.38
N GLY A 92 -9.02 16.07 -3.05
CA GLY A 92 -9.97 16.77 -2.18
C GLY A 92 -9.50 16.97 -0.75
N GLN A 93 -8.26 17.39 -0.55
CA GLN A 93 -7.82 18.05 0.68
C GLN A 93 -7.20 19.42 0.39
#